data_AF-A0A960FXB6-F1
#
_entry.id   AF-A0A960FXB6-F1
#
_cell.length_a   1.000
_cell.length_b   1.000
_cell.length_c   1.000
_cell.angle_alpha   90.00
_cell.angle_beta   90.00
_cell.angle_gamma   90.00
#
_symmetry.space_group_name_H-M   'P 1'
#
loop_
_entity.id
_entity.type
_entity.pdbx_description
1 polymer ?
#
loop_
_entity_poly.entity_id
_entity_poly.type
_entity_poly.pdbx_seq_one_letter_code
_entity_poly.pdbx_strand_id
1 'polypeptide(L)'
;AQPKRGRGRQQAAPGKEIGTDPITGKKIELKDGRFGPYVTDGETNASLRVADDPLTITLERASDLISERRAKGPAPKKPRKRAAAKK
;
A
#
# COMPACT_ATOMS: atom_id res chain seq x y z
N ALA A 1 -22.52 3.04 28.02
CA ALA A 1 -21.19 2.88 27.41
C ALA A 1 -21.34 2.79 25.90
N GLN A 2 -20.83 3.76 25.13
CA GLN A 2 -20.89 3.68 23.67
C GLN A 2 -19.96 2.58 23.16
N PRO A 3 -20.39 1.71 22.23
CA PRO A 3 -19.51 0.69 21.70
C PRO A 3 -18.42 1.40 20.87
N LYS A 4 -17.15 1.15 21.22
CA LYS A 4 -15.98 1.51 20.41
C LYS A 4 -16.23 0.97 19.00
N ARG A 5 -16.70 1.83 18.09
CA ARG A 5 -16.82 1.54 16.67
C ARG A 5 -15.41 1.18 16.20
N GLY A 6 -15.13 -0.12 16.13
CA GLY A 6 -13.92 -0.63 15.50
C GLY A 6 -13.86 0.06 14.15
N ARG A 7 -12.72 0.73 13.88
CA ARG A 7 -12.42 1.57 12.72
C ARG A 7 -12.81 0.83 11.44
N GLY A 8 -14.09 0.92 11.13
CA GLY A 8 -14.79 0.07 10.19
C GLY A 8 -14.51 0.66 8.83
N ARG A 9 -13.77 -0.10 8.02
CA ARG A 9 -13.66 0.04 6.57
C ARG A 9 -13.89 1.49 6.12
N GLN A 10 -12.91 2.36 6.34
CA GLN A 10 -12.85 3.58 5.54
C GLN A 10 -12.86 3.09 4.09
N GLN A 11 -13.97 3.37 3.40
CA GLN A 11 -14.12 3.10 1.99
C GLN A 11 -12.87 3.72 1.35
N ALA A 12 -12.09 2.90 0.66
CA ALA A 12 -10.93 3.37 -0.06
C ALA A 12 -11.42 4.56 -0.90
N ALA A 13 -10.92 5.76 -0.59
CA ALA A 13 -11.20 6.93 -1.42
C ALA A 13 -10.88 6.53 -2.87
N PRO A 14 -11.65 7.02 -3.86
CA PRO A 14 -11.39 6.70 -5.26
C PRO A 14 -9.91 6.96 -5.53
N GLY A 15 -9.19 5.89 -5.87
CA GLY A 15 -7.74 5.93 -5.97
C GLY A 15 -7.34 7.02 -6.96
N LYS A 16 -6.33 7.82 -6.59
CA LYS A 16 -5.77 8.80 -7.50
C LYS A 16 -4.87 8.06 -8.48
N GLU A 17 -5.25 8.01 -9.74
CA GLU A 17 -4.34 7.55 -10.80
C GLU A 17 -3.21 8.58 -10.93
N ILE A 18 -1.95 8.14 -10.77
CA ILE A 18 -0.78 9.02 -10.92
C ILE A 18 -0.30 8.99 -12.37
N GLY A 19 -0.31 7.81 -13.00
CA GLY A 19 0.09 7.64 -14.39
C GLY A 19 0.66 6.25 -14.66
N THR A 20 1.38 6.10 -15.77
CA THR A 20 2.01 4.83 -16.16
C THR A 20 3.50 4.90 -15.87
N ASP A 21 4.03 3.90 -15.17
CA ASP A 21 5.46 3.78 -14.89
C ASP A 21 6.29 3.70 -16.18
N PRO A 22 7.30 4.56 -16.39
CA PRO A 22 8.18 4.46 -17.56
C PRO A 22 9.09 3.22 -17.55
N ILE A 23 9.35 2.63 -16.38
CA ILE A 23 10.25 1.47 -16.26
C ILE A 23 9.50 0.17 -16.60
N THR A 24 8.30 0.00 -16.07
CA THR A 24 7.55 -1.25 -16.19
C THR A 24 6.35 -1.17 -17.14
N GLY A 25 5.97 0.03 -17.59
CA GLY A 25 4.80 0.26 -18.44
C GLY A 25 3.47 0.01 -17.73
N LYS A 26 3.47 -0.14 -16.39
CA LYS A 26 2.28 -0.46 -15.61
C LYS A 26 1.61 0.79 -15.06
N LYS A 27 0.29 0.76 -14.94
CA LYS A 27 -0.49 1.85 -14.37
C LYS A 27 -0.27 1.90 -12.86
N ILE A 28 0.21 3.04 -12.38
CA ILE A 28 0.41 3.35 -10.97
C ILE A 28 -0.83 4.08 -10.44
N GLU A 29 -1.43 3.47 -9.43
CA GLU A 29 -2.57 4.02 -8.70
C GLU A 29 -2.20 4.26 -7.24
N LEU A 30 -2.62 5.39 -6.70
CA LEU A 30 -2.52 5.71 -5.28
C LEU A 30 -3.86 5.43 -4.60
N LYS A 31 -3.85 4.62 -3.55
CA LYS A 31 -5.04 4.23 -2.79
C LYS A 31 -4.85 4.48 -1.31
N ASP A 32 -5.92 4.89 -0.63
CA ASP A 32 -5.93 4.98 0.83
C ASP A 32 -6.36 3.64 1.44
N GLY A 33 -5.45 3.02 2.21
CA GLY A 33 -5.63 1.69 2.77
C GLY A 33 -5.73 1.67 4.29
N ARG A 34 -6.01 0.49 4.86
CA ARG A 34 -6.10 0.29 6.33
C ARG A 34 -4.84 0.76 7.09
N PHE A 35 -3.68 0.72 6.44
CA PHE A 35 -2.38 1.05 7.02
C PHE A 35 -1.86 2.42 6.57
N GLY A 36 -2.68 3.20 5.85
CA GLY A 36 -2.28 4.46 5.23
C GLY A 36 -2.25 4.38 3.70
N PRO A 37 -1.89 5.48 3.04
CA PRO A 37 -1.80 5.56 1.59
C PRO A 37 -0.70 4.64 1.04
N TYR A 38 -1.01 3.99 -0.09
CA TYR A 38 -0.10 3.11 -0.81
C TYR A 38 -0.25 3.27 -2.31
N VAL A 39 0.84 3.04 -3.03
CA VAL A 39 0.85 2.94 -4.49
C VAL A 39 0.83 1.48 -4.93
N THR A 40 0.15 1.22 -6.04
CA THR A 40 0.05 -0.10 -6.65
C THR A 40 0.23 -0.02 -8.16
N ASP A 41 1.03 -0.92 -8.72
CA ASP A 41 1.13 -1.15 -10.18
C ASP A 41 0.23 -2.32 -10.64
N GLY A 42 -0.65 -2.81 -9.75
CA GLY A 42 -1.48 -4.00 -9.93
C GLY A 42 -0.81 -5.31 -9.46
N GLU A 43 0.51 -5.37 -9.37
CA GLU A 43 1.25 -6.57 -8.99
C GLU A 43 2.02 -6.38 -7.67
N THR A 44 2.74 -5.27 -7.59
CA THR A 44 3.56 -4.80 -6.48
C THR A 44 2.84 -3.65 -5.77
N ASN A 45 2.80 -3.75 -4.44
CA ASN A 45 2.21 -2.74 -3.60
C ASN A 45 3.30 -2.14 -2.69
N ALA A 46 3.45 -0.82 -2.76
CA ALA A 46 4.38 -0.08 -1.92
C ALA A 46 3.62 0.96 -1.10
N SER A 47 3.74 0.88 0.22
CA SER A 47 3.21 1.89 1.13
C SER A 47 4.00 3.19 1.00
N LEU A 48 3.32 4.34 0.98
CA LEU A 48 3.99 5.62 1.07
C LEU A 48 4.72 5.73 2.41
N ARG A 49 5.88 6.39 2.42
CA ARG A 49 6.56 6.74 3.67
C ARG A 49 5.87 7.97 4.27
N VAL A 50 6.02 8.17 5.57
CA VAL A 50 5.43 9.31 6.30
C VAL A 50 5.89 10.67 5.74
N ALA A 51 7.04 10.71 5.07
CA ALA A 51 7.57 11.90 4.42
C ALA A 51 6.96 12.19 3.03
N ASP A 52 6.32 11.21 2.40
CA ASP A 52 5.73 11.37 1.07
C ASP A 52 4.24 11.73 1.24
N ASP A 53 3.82 12.91 0.76
CA ASP A 53 2.41 13.32 0.80
C ASP A 53 1.66 12.70 -0.39
N PRO A 54 0.55 11.96 -0.16
CA PRO A 54 -0.27 11.38 -1.23
C PRO A 54 -0.80 12.42 -2.23
N LEU A 55 -0.93 13.68 -1.85
CA LEU A 55 -1.44 14.74 -2.73
C LEU A 55 -0.37 15.33 -3.65
N THR A 56 0.91 15.28 -3.25
CA THR A 56 2.02 15.90 -3.99
C THR A 56 3.00 14.88 -4.57
N ILE A 57 2.79 13.59 -4.34
CA ILE A 57 3.67 12.55 -4.85
C ILE A 57 3.66 12.54 -6.38
N THR A 58 4.86 12.47 -6.97
CA THR A 58 5.04 12.42 -8.42
C THR A 58 5.07 10.99 -8.94
N LEU A 59 4.88 10.84 -10.26
CA LEU A 59 4.96 9.54 -10.94
C LEU A 59 6.33 8.86 -10.74
N GLU A 60 7.41 9.63 -10.87
CA GLU A 60 8.77 9.15 -10.68
C GLU A 60 8.96 8.60 -9.26
N ARG A 61 8.50 9.36 -8.25
CA ARG A 61 8.60 8.94 -6.85
C ARG A 61 7.80 7.67 -6.57
N ALA A 62 6.60 7.58 -7.13
CA ALA A 62 5.77 6.40 -7.00
C ALA A 62 6.40 5.17 -7.70
N SER A 63 6.99 5.37 -8.89
CA SER A 63 7.74 4.35 -9.61
C SER A 63 8.96 3.86 -8.82
N ASP A 64 9.73 4.77 -8.24
CA ASP A 64 10.88 4.44 -7.40
C ASP A 64 10.47 3.57 -6.21
N LEU A 65 9.39 3.93 -5.50
CA LEU A 65 8.90 3.14 -4.37
C LEU A 65 8.50 1.72 -4.77
N ILE A 66 7.85 1.58 -5.94
CA ILE A 66 7.44 0.28 -6.48
C ILE A 66 8.67 -0.53 -6.91
N SER A 67 9.62 0.11 -7.59
CA SER A 67 10.88 -0.49 -8.04
C SER A 67 11.74 -0.95 -6.86
N GLU A 68 11.89 -0.12 -5.82
CA GLU A 68 12.55 -0.47 -4.56
C GLU A 68 11.88 -1.68 -3.91
N ARG A 69 10.54 -1.71 -3.88
CA ARG A 69 9.76 -2.81 -3.29
C ARG A 69 9.96 -4.10 -4.07
N ARG A 70 9.98 -4.02 -5.41
CA ARG A 70 10.20 -5.15 -6.31
C ARG A 70 11.62 -5.69 -6.17
N ALA A 71 12.62 -4.81 -6.12
CA ALA A 71 14.03 -5.17 -5.92
C ALA A 71 14.28 -5.83 -4.56
N LYS A 72 13.60 -5.38 -3.50
CA LYS A 72 13.64 -6.03 -2.17
C LYS A 72 12.96 -7.39 -2.12
N GLY A 73 12.19 -7.76 -3.14
CA GLY A 73 11.42 -8.99 -3.19
C GLY A 73 10.26 -9.03 -2.19
N PRO A 74 9.36 -10.02 -2.34
CA PRO A 74 8.28 -10.24 -1.39
C PRO A 74 8.91 -10.56 -0.02
N ALA A 75 8.50 -9.82 1.01
CA ALA A 75 8.96 -10.11 2.38
C ALA A 75 8.64 -11.59 2.70
N PRO A 76 9.61 -12.39 3.16
CA PRO A 76 9.38 -13.79 3.46
C PRO A 76 8.24 -13.88 4.48
N LYS A 77 7.17 -14.60 4.12
CA LYS A 77 6.04 -14.84 5.01
C LYS A 77 6.56 -15.67 6.19
N LYS A 78 6.97 -15.01 7.28
CA LYS A 78 7.22 -15.71 8.55
C LYS A 78 5.94 -16.47 8.90
N PRO A 79 5.99 -17.80 9.09
CA PRO A 79 4.82 -18.56 9.50
C PRO A 79 4.35 -17.97 10.83
N ARG A 80 3.18 -17.35 10.84
CA ARG A 80 2.53 -16.96 12.09
C ARG A 80 2.28 -18.25 12.85
N LYS A 81 3.02 -18.49 13.94
CA LYS A 81 2.68 -19.53 14.92
C LYS A 81 1.23 -19.28 15.32
N ARG A 82 0.31 -20.12 14.84
CA ARG A 82 -1.05 -20.18 15.36
C ARG A 82 -0.92 -20.51 16.84
N ALA A 83 -1.22 -19.55 17.70
CA ALA A 83 -1.41 -19.85 19.11
C ALA A 83 -2.58 -20.83 19.19
N ALA A 84 -2.30 -22.05 19.62
CA ALA A 84 -3.30 -23.08 19.80
C ALA A 84 -4.35 -22.55 20.80
N ALA A 85 -5.61 -22.52 20.35
CA ALA A 85 -6.75 -22.32 21.24
C ALA A 85 -6.73 -23.46 22.27
N LYS A 86 -6.47 -23.15 23.54
CA LYS A 86 -6.70 -24.10 24.63
C LYS A 86 -8.21 -24.20 24.86
N LYS A 87 -8.65 -25.45 25.03
CA LYS A 87 -10.02 -25.88 25.38
C LYS A 87 -10.49 -25.28 26.69
#